data_AF-A0A3N1D9L1-F1
#
_entry.id   AF-A0A3N1D9L1-F1
#
_cell.length_a   1.000
_cell.length_b   1.000
_cell.length_c   1.000
_cell.angle_alpha   90.00
_cell.angle_beta   90.00
_cell.angle_gamma   90.00
#
_symmetry.space_group_name_H-M   'P 1'
#
loop_
_entity.id
_entity.type
_entity.pdbx_description
1 polymer ?
#
loop_
_entity_poly.entity_id
_entity_poly.type
_entity_poly.pdbx_seq_one_letter_code
_entity_poly.pdbx_strand_id
1 'polypeptide(L)'
;MDFELGRGVDANDPVQMHATLAKAVRRREADEAARVAEQRATSGREPFSMAELRAHYPVDLDLRGRPLEERDVRSYERRYYLWAPPEVRTMEAFAAYLSLLRDNGVG
;
A
#
# COMPACT_ATOMS: atom_id res chain seq x y z
N MET A 1 -19.06 -51.92 -16.83
CA MET A 1 -18.23 -50.77 -17.21
C MET A 1 -19.08 -49.55 -16.98
N ASP A 2 -18.84 -48.80 -15.91
CA ASP A 2 -19.42 -47.46 -15.72
C ASP A 2 -18.33 -46.57 -15.15
N PHE A 3 -17.75 -45.78 -16.06
CA PHE A 3 -16.81 -44.70 -15.77
C PHE A 3 -17.65 -43.43 -15.61
N GLU A 4 -17.94 -43.00 -14.39
CA GLU A 4 -18.51 -41.67 -14.16
C GLU A 4 -17.43 -40.72 -13.63
N LEU A 5 -16.93 -39.93 -14.58
CA LEU A 5 -16.66 -38.51 -14.49
C LEU A 5 -15.84 -38.05 -13.28
N GLY A 6 -14.52 -38.17 -13.45
CA GLY A 6 -13.59 -37.22 -12.84
C GLY A 6 -13.96 -35.80 -13.26
N ARG A 7 -14.66 -35.08 -12.39
CA ARG A 7 -14.83 -33.63 -12.48
C ARG A 7 -13.49 -33.00 -12.14
N GLY A 8 -12.59 -33.01 -13.12
CA GLY A 8 -11.32 -32.31 -13.07
C GLY A 8 -11.62 -30.83 -12.87
N VAL A 9 -11.36 -30.36 -11.65
CA VAL A 9 -11.27 -28.94 -11.33
C VAL A 9 -10.05 -28.41 -12.06
N ASP A 10 -10.28 -27.88 -13.25
CA ASP A 10 -9.24 -27.30 -14.07
C ASP A 10 -8.79 -25.97 -13.41
N ALA A 11 -7.54 -25.95 -12.93
CA ALA A 11 -6.95 -24.78 -12.26
C ALA A 11 -6.76 -23.57 -13.21
N ASN A 12 -7.11 -23.72 -14.48
CA ASN A 12 -7.03 -22.71 -15.54
C ASN A 12 -8.40 -22.09 -15.86
N ASP A 13 -9.45 -22.36 -15.07
CA ASP A 13 -10.73 -21.67 -15.19
C ASP A 13 -10.56 -20.18 -14.80
N PRO A 14 -10.85 -19.22 -15.70
CA PRO A 14 -10.60 -17.79 -15.45
C PRO A 14 -11.40 -17.24 -14.27
N VAL A 15 -12.54 -17.85 -13.91
CA VAL A 15 -13.35 -17.47 -12.75
C VAL A 15 -12.67 -17.94 -11.46
N GLN A 16 -12.10 -19.14 -11.45
CA GLN A 16 -11.35 -19.67 -10.30
C GLN A 16 -10.01 -18.95 -10.10
N MET A 17 -9.31 -18.60 -11.19
CA MET A 17 -8.10 -17.77 -11.13
C MET A 17 -8.42 -16.38 -10.59
N HIS A 18 -9.51 -15.76 -11.04
CA HIS A 18 -9.94 -14.45 -10.55
C HIS A 18 -10.32 -14.50 -9.06
N ALA A 19 -11.05 -15.53 -8.62
CA ALA A 19 -11.39 -15.73 -7.21
C ALA A 19 -10.15 -15.95 -6.34
N THR A 20 -9.17 -16.72 -6.83
CA THR A 20 -7.90 -16.99 -6.14
C THR A 20 -7.04 -15.73 -6.04
N LEU A 21 -6.96 -14.95 -7.12
CA LEU A 21 -6.24 -13.68 -7.15
C LEU A 21 -6.89 -12.66 -6.20
N ALA A 22 -8.22 -12.53 -6.23
CA ALA A 22 -8.94 -11.65 -5.31
C ALA A 22 -8.71 -12.03 -3.83
N LYS A 23 -8.70 -13.33 -3.52
CA LYS A 23 -8.40 -13.82 -2.16
C LYS A 23 -6.95 -13.51 -1.75
N ALA A 24 -5.99 -13.70 -2.66
CA ALA A 24 -4.58 -13.38 -2.41
C ALA A 24 -4.35 -11.88 -2.18
N VAL A 25 -5.00 -11.01 -2.97
CA VAL A 25 -4.96 -9.55 -2.81
C VAL A 25 -5.52 -9.15 -1.44
N ARG A 26 -6.71 -9.64 -1.07
CA ARG A 26 -7.30 -9.34 0.25
C ARG A 26 -6.42 -9.79 1.42
N ARG A 27 -5.80 -10.96 1.30
CA ARG A 27 -4.87 -11.45 2.33
C ARG A 27 -3.66 -10.54 2.46
N ARG A 28 -3.05 -10.16 1.32
CA ARG A 28 -1.91 -9.25 1.30
C ARG A 28 -2.25 -7.89 1.90
N GLU A 29 -3.41 -7.33 1.57
CA GLU A 29 -3.87 -6.05 2.15
C GLU A 29 -4.05 -6.14 3.68
N ALA A 30 -4.60 -7.25 4.18
CA ALA A 30 -4.73 -7.49 5.61
C ALA A 30 -3.36 -7.64 6.30
N ASP A 31 -2.43 -8.37 5.69
CA ASP A 31 -1.07 -8.54 6.20
C ASP A 31 -0.32 -7.19 6.20
N GLU A 32 -0.47 -6.37 5.16
CA GLU A 32 0.11 -5.02 5.10
C GLU A 32 -0.46 -4.10 6.18
N ALA A 33 -1.77 -4.14 6.43
CA ALA A 33 -2.40 -3.36 7.50
C ALA A 33 -1.89 -3.76 8.89
N ALA A 34 -1.73 -5.06 9.14
CA ALA A 34 -1.17 -5.56 10.40
C ALA A 34 0.28 -5.10 10.60
N ARG A 35 1.10 -5.12 9.54
CA ARG A 35 2.49 -4.63 9.58
C ARG A 35 2.58 -3.13 9.80
N VAL A 36 1.68 -2.35 9.20
CA VAL A 36 1.60 -0.89 9.46
C VAL A 36 1.26 -0.65 10.93
N ALA A 37 0.28 -1.36 11.50
CA ALA A 37 -0.08 -1.22 12.91
C ALA A 37 1.09 -1.58 13.84
N GLU A 38 1.83 -2.65 13.53
CA GLU A 38 3.04 -3.04 14.27
C GLU A 38 4.13 -1.96 14.19
N GLN A 39 4.44 -1.47 12.99
CA GLN A 39 5.45 -0.43 12.79
C GLN A 39 5.05 0.89 13.46
N ARG A 40 3.76 1.23 13.44
CA ARG A 40 3.25 2.40 14.16
C ARG A 40 3.54 2.32 15.66
N ALA A 41 3.46 1.13 16.24
CA ALA A 41 3.72 0.92 17.66
C ALA A 41 5.22 0.79 18.00
N THR A 42 6.03 0.23 17.10
CA THR A 42 7.40 -0.23 17.43
C THR A 42 8.53 0.54 16.74
N SER A 43 8.26 1.25 15.64
CA SER A 43 9.33 1.85 14.81
C SER A 43 10.07 3.01 15.46
N GLY A 44 9.48 3.64 16.49
CA GLY A 44 10.03 4.85 17.11
C GLY A 44 10.15 6.02 16.11
N ARG A 45 9.37 5.98 15.04
CA ARG A 45 9.18 7.08 14.09
C ARG A 45 8.07 8.00 14.60
N GLU A 46 8.07 9.23 14.10
CA GLU A 46 6.95 10.15 14.28
C GLU A 46 5.63 9.49 13.81
N PRO A 47 4.51 9.67 14.54
CA PRO A 47 3.22 9.19 14.09
C PRO A 47 2.87 9.78 12.72
N PHE A 48 2.43 8.95 11.78
CA PHE A 48 2.00 9.43 10.47
C PHE A 48 0.85 10.44 10.60
N SER A 49 1.03 11.61 9.98
CA SER A 49 0.05 12.69 9.94
C SER A 49 -0.09 13.21 8.52
N MET A 50 -1.25 13.01 7.93
CA MET A 50 -1.55 13.53 6.60
C MET A 50 -1.58 15.06 6.58
N ALA A 51 -2.01 15.69 7.67
CA ALA A 51 -2.05 17.15 7.78
C ALA A 51 -0.65 17.76 7.76
N GLU A 52 0.28 17.16 8.51
CA GLU A 52 1.69 17.60 8.54
C GLU A 52 2.38 17.29 7.22
N LEU A 53 2.15 16.11 6.63
CA LEU A 53 2.69 15.79 5.31
C LEU A 53 2.29 16.84 4.27
N ARG A 54 1.03 17.30 4.26
CA ARG A 54 0.55 18.35 3.34
C ARG A 54 1.21 19.70 3.55
N ALA A 55 1.75 19.98 4.75
CA ALA A 55 2.47 21.22 5.01
C ALA A 55 3.86 21.22 4.33
N HIS A 56 4.44 20.05 4.09
CA HIS A 56 5.81 19.90 3.57
C HIS A 56 5.87 19.34 2.14
N TYR A 57 4.84 18.62 1.68
CA TYR A 57 4.79 17.97 0.38
C TYR A 57 3.55 18.41 -0.42
N PRO A 58 3.68 18.77 -1.71
CA PRO A 58 2.56 19.19 -2.55
C PRO A 58 1.72 17.98 -2.99
N VAL A 59 0.94 17.42 -2.06
CA VAL A 59 0.07 16.25 -2.27
C VAL A 59 -0.89 16.46 -3.44
N ASP A 60 -1.41 17.67 -3.63
CA ASP A 60 -2.35 17.98 -4.73
C ASP A 60 -1.74 17.76 -6.12
N LEU A 61 -0.41 17.91 -6.26
CA LEU A 61 0.30 17.58 -7.51
C LEU A 61 0.36 16.08 -7.75
N ASP A 62 0.62 15.30 -6.69
CA ASP A 62 0.65 13.83 -6.74
C ASP A 62 -0.75 13.26 -7.06
N LEU A 63 -1.78 13.89 -6.51
CA LEU A 63 -3.18 13.60 -6.77
C LEU A 63 -3.68 14.12 -8.14
N ARG A 64 -2.89 14.91 -8.86
CA ARG A 64 -3.26 15.53 -10.14
C ARG A 64 -4.58 16.32 -10.06
N GLY A 65 -4.78 17.04 -8.96
CA GLY A 65 -5.97 17.87 -8.73
C GLY A 65 -7.25 17.12 -8.34
N ARG A 66 -7.21 15.78 -8.19
CA ARG A 66 -8.33 15.03 -7.63
C ARG A 66 -8.38 15.20 -6.09
N PRO A 67 -9.56 15.10 -5.46
CA PRO A 67 -9.66 15.19 -4.00
C PRO A 67 -8.90 14.05 -3.32
N LEU A 68 -8.34 14.34 -2.14
CA LEU A 68 -7.71 13.35 -1.28
C LEU A 68 -8.77 12.40 -0.72
N GLU A 69 -8.59 11.10 -0.96
CA GLU A 69 -9.46 10.05 -0.43
C GLU A 69 -8.76 9.24 0.65
N GLU A 70 -9.51 8.53 1.50
CA GLU A 70 -8.93 7.68 2.56
C GLU A 70 -7.95 6.63 2.02
N ARG A 71 -8.17 6.13 0.80
CA ARG A 71 -7.25 5.18 0.16
C ARG A 71 -5.87 5.77 -0.09
N ASP A 72 -5.79 7.08 -0.33
CA ASP A 72 -4.55 7.80 -0.55
C ASP A 72 -3.82 7.99 0.77
N VAL A 73 -4.56 8.35 1.83
CA VAL A 73 -4.04 8.45 3.20
C VAL A 73 -3.42 7.12 3.64
N ARG A 74 -4.14 6.00 3.46
CA ARG A 74 -3.60 4.65 3.75
C ARG A 74 -2.37 4.32 2.91
N SER A 75 -2.32 4.80 1.67
CA SER A 75 -1.18 4.56 0.78
C SER A 75 0.06 5.35 1.22
N TYR A 76 -0.09 6.61 1.63
CA TYR A 76 1.02 7.39 2.20
C TYR A 76 1.49 6.81 3.55
N GLU A 77 0.58 6.41 4.42
CA GLU A 77 0.92 5.78 5.70
C GLU A 77 1.71 4.49 5.50
N ARG A 78 1.27 3.64 4.56
CA ARG A 78 1.98 2.42 4.18
C ARG A 78 3.37 2.72 3.60
N ARG A 79 3.47 3.71 2.71
CA ARG A 79 4.76 4.16 2.15
C ARG A 79 5.69 4.61 3.27
N TYR A 80 5.19 5.37 4.24
CA TYR A 80 5.97 5.85 5.36
C TYR A 80 6.51 4.70 6.21
N TYR A 81 5.64 3.81 6.70
CA TYR A 81 6.07 2.78 7.65
C TYR A 81 6.76 1.57 7.02
N LEU A 82 6.36 1.16 5.81
CA LEU A 82 6.84 -0.09 5.22
C LEU A 82 7.92 0.10 4.16
N TRP A 83 7.94 1.23 3.46
CA TRP A 83 8.78 1.40 2.26
C TRP A 83 9.82 2.52 2.39
N ALA A 84 9.58 3.53 3.23
CA ALA A 84 10.54 4.59 3.43
C ALA A 84 11.78 4.05 4.19
N PRO A 85 12.99 4.47 3.77
CA PRO A 85 14.24 4.06 4.41
C PRO A 85 14.22 4.27 5.94
N PRO A 86 14.97 3.47 6.72
CA PRO A 86 15.02 3.58 8.19
C PRO A 86 15.36 4.97 8.72
N GLU A 87 16.10 5.77 7.94
CA GLU A 87 16.51 7.13 8.26
C GLU A 87 15.34 8.13 8.21
N VAL A 88 14.27 7.78 7.49
CA VAL A 88 13.05 8.59 7.38
C VAL A 88 12.19 8.40 8.62
N ARG A 89 12.45 9.21 9.64
CA ARG A 89 11.81 9.11 10.96
C ARG A 89 10.82 10.22 11.30
N THR A 90 10.70 11.24 10.45
CA THR A 90 9.81 12.40 10.63
C THR A 90 8.95 12.64 9.39
N MET A 91 7.86 13.41 9.52
CA MET A 91 7.01 13.81 8.40
C MET A 91 7.75 14.71 7.42
N GLU A 92 8.62 15.60 7.91
CA GLU A 92 9.48 16.44 7.06
C GLU A 92 10.47 15.60 6.25
N ALA A 93 11.17 14.66 6.89
CA ALA A 93 12.08 13.75 6.18
C ALA A 93 11.33 12.88 5.17
N PHE A 94 10.09 12.51 5.47
CA PHE A 94 9.25 11.76 4.54
C PHE A 94 8.80 12.59 3.34
N ALA A 95 8.41 13.85 3.54
CA ALA A 95 8.12 14.77 2.45
C ALA A 95 9.32 14.99 1.52
N ALA A 96 10.53 15.11 2.09
CA ALA A 96 11.76 15.19 1.32
C ALA A 96 12.02 13.89 0.52
N TYR A 97 11.81 12.73 1.14
CA TYR A 97 11.92 11.43 0.46
C TYR A 97 10.93 11.30 -0.70
N LEU A 98 9.66 11.68 -0.51
CA LEU A 98 8.65 11.65 -1.58
C LEU A 98 8.99 12.60 -2.73
N SER A 99 9.50 13.79 -2.42
CA SER A 99 9.97 14.74 -3.42
C SER A 99 11.11 14.15 -4.25
N LEU A 100 12.07 13.49 -3.59
CA LEU A 100 13.16 12.80 -4.26
C LEU A 100 12.67 11.67 -5.18
N LEU A 101 11.68 10.88 -4.76
CA LEU A 101 11.10 9.84 -5.62
C LEU A 101 10.41 10.42 -6.86
N ARG A 102 9.61 11.47 -6.66
CA ARG A 102 8.90 12.17 -7.73
C ARG A 102 9.87 12.75 -8.76
N ASP A 103 10.91 13.44 -8.29
CA ASP A 103 11.86 14.14 -9.15
C ASP A 103 12.76 13.16 -9.94
N ASN A 104 12.99 11.96 -9.40
CA ASN A 104 13.70 10.88 -10.09
C ASN A 104 12.80 10.04 -11.02
N GLY A 105 11.51 10.37 -11.16
CA GLY A 105 10.56 9.64 -12.01
C GLY A 105 10.20 8.24 -11.50
N VAL A 106 10.52 7.93 -10.23
CA VAL A 106 10.18 6.67 -9.57
C VAL A 106 8.88 6.90 -8.78
N GLY A 107 7.79 7.16 -9.51
CA GLY A 107 6.45 7.45 -8.97
C GLY A 107 5.50 6.27 -9.01
#